data_AF-A0A8J2U7L8-F1
#
_entry.id   AF-A0A8J2U7L8-F1
#
_cell.length_a   1.000
_cell.length_b   1.000
_cell.length_c   1.000
_cell.angle_alpha   90.00
_cell.angle_beta   90.00
_cell.angle_gamma   90.00
#
_symmetry.space_group_name_H-M   'P 1'
#
loop_
_entity.id
_entity.type
_entity.pdbx_description
1 polymer ?
#
loop_
_entity_poly.entity_id
_entity_poly.type
_entity_poly.pdbx_seq_one_letter_code
_entity_poly.pdbx_strand_id
1 'polypeptide(L)'
;MLAASAIAAHSLKFDDHTPVNRNDWRYGADASRSQVKKQFSQPQLIPPEQFDTINVSTAPQLIAAIAQANAKGGQVAIYLASGEYVLAKTLHITADNVWLLSRSTNPYQVVLRGLGMKATEGVHNLITVSADHFALDGVTLTDSPNHLIQIAAERGASFAVMRNCIFQDSYEQMIKVSYDQHKRPDKLSYGGVVEHSIFQYTQGIAPNFYTGGIDALGALQWRVEDNVFRDIASPDKHIAQHAIHFWVNSADNLIRNNLLIDNDRGIGFGMVQSQRRTDTLKYFNQGGRIEGNLIYHADNGDPYGDTGIVLEASPDTVISNNTIVLEHSYPRAIEYRFVETQNVLVADNAANKMIRSRNGGQARLVNNTENLTDADFAEQLQLHLSRLNIETLYQPIEL
;
A
#
# COMPACT_ATOMS: atom_id res chain seq x y z
N MET A 1 12.74 -11.28 52.39
CA MET A 1 12.01 -12.18 51.46
C MET A 1 11.59 -11.37 50.25
N LEU A 2 11.68 -12.00 49.08
CA LEU A 2 11.18 -11.61 47.75
C LEU A 2 12.07 -10.67 46.90
N ALA A 3 12.94 -11.34 46.14
CA ALA A 3 13.12 -11.31 44.68
C ALA A 3 13.02 -9.97 43.92
N ALA A 4 14.16 -9.55 43.38
CA ALA A 4 14.26 -8.61 42.27
C ALA A 4 14.22 -9.39 40.94
N SER A 5 13.29 -9.04 40.05
CA SER A 5 13.21 -9.54 38.68
C SER A 5 13.97 -8.62 37.72
N ALA A 6 14.79 -9.22 36.87
CA ALA A 6 15.52 -8.58 35.80
C ALA A 6 14.59 -8.08 34.69
N ILE A 7 14.83 -6.87 34.19
CA ILE A 7 14.37 -6.41 32.87
C ILE A 7 15.63 -6.22 32.05
N ALA A 8 15.79 -7.03 31.01
CA ALA A 8 16.88 -6.96 30.06
C ALA A 8 16.67 -5.77 29.12
N ALA A 9 17.70 -4.94 29.01
CA ALA A 9 17.81 -3.88 28.03
C ALA A 9 18.08 -4.49 26.65
N HIS A 10 17.37 -4.03 25.62
CA HIS A 10 17.91 -3.92 24.26
C HIS A 10 17.63 -2.50 23.77
N SER A 11 18.71 -1.71 23.76
CA SER A 11 18.79 -0.36 23.25
C SER A 11 19.07 -0.40 21.74
N LEU A 12 18.20 0.19 20.93
CA LEU A 12 18.58 0.66 19.60
C LEU A 12 19.43 1.93 19.79
N LYS A 13 20.75 1.81 19.61
CA LYS A 13 21.64 2.96 19.41
C LYS A 13 21.93 3.05 17.92
N PHE A 14 21.50 4.15 17.31
CA PHE A 14 22.02 4.60 16.02
C PHE A 14 23.37 5.26 16.31
N ASP A 15 24.45 4.54 16.04
CA ASP A 15 25.81 5.08 15.96
C ASP A 15 26.31 4.86 14.53
N ASP A 16 26.75 5.95 13.95
CA ASP A 16 27.23 6.12 12.59
C ASP A 16 28.48 5.24 12.37
N HIS A 17 28.47 4.45 11.28
CA HIS A 17 29.60 3.66 10.74
C HIS A 17 29.84 2.22 11.21
N THR A 18 28.85 1.51 11.76
CA THR A 18 28.97 0.05 11.95
C THR A 18 28.27 -0.71 10.81
N PRO A 19 28.94 -1.62 10.07
CA PRO A 19 28.28 -2.46 9.07
C PRO A 19 27.22 -3.32 9.75
N VAL A 20 25.96 -3.12 9.38
CA VAL A 20 24.84 -3.84 9.97
C VAL A 20 24.85 -5.28 9.43
N ASN A 21 24.90 -6.25 10.34
CA ASN A 21 24.96 -7.67 9.99
C ASN A 21 23.57 -8.15 9.55
N ARG A 22 23.48 -8.82 8.39
CA ARG A 22 22.26 -9.43 7.84
C ARG A 22 21.55 -10.38 8.82
N ASN A 23 22.25 -10.91 9.81
CA ASN A 23 21.67 -11.78 10.84
C ASN A 23 20.79 -11.05 11.87
N ASP A 24 20.90 -9.73 12.04
CA ASP A 24 20.10 -8.98 13.03
C ASP A 24 18.66 -8.69 12.55
N TRP A 25 18.38 -8.83 11.25
CA TRP A 25 17.06 -8.58 10.65
C TRP A 25 16.32 -9.86 10.22
N ARG A 26 16.90 -11.03 10.47
CA ARG A 26 16.27 -12.34 10.19
C ARG A 26 15.25 -12.66 11.27
N TYR A 27 14.14 -11.94 11.29
CA TYR A 27 12.91 -12.47 11.88
C TYR A 27 12.27 -13.36 10.81
N GLY A 28 12.38 -14.68 10.97
CA GLY A 28 11.58 -15.61 10.15
C GLY A 28 10.15 -15.68 10.68
N ALA A 29 9.19 -16.03 9.82
CA ALA A 29 7.76 -16.26 10.08
C ALA A 29 7.31 -15.66 11.41
N ASP A 30 6.89 -14.39 11.36
CA ASP A 30 6.54 -13.54 12.50
C ASP A 30 5.95 -14.37 13.67
N ALA A 31 6.82 -14.79 14.60
CA ALA A 31 6.47 -15.81 15.61
C ALA A 31 5.45 -15.26 16.65
N SER A 32 5.21 -13.95 16.58
CA SER A 32 4.31 -13.18 17.43
C SER A 32 3.84 -11.95 16.66
N ARG A 33 2.67 -11.44 17.02
CA ARG A 33 2.12 -10.22 16.41
C ARG A 33 3.07 -9.03 16.52
N SER A 34 3.25 -8.32 15.42
CA SER A 34 4.15 -7.18 15.34
C SER A 34 3.53 -6.05 14.50
N GLN A 35 4.08 -4.84 14.60
CA GLN A 35 3.74 -3.70 13.75
C GLN A 35 4.96 -2.88 13.35
N VAL A 36 4.89 -2.23 12.20
CA VAL A 36 5.80 -1.15 11.84
C VAL A 36 5.55 0.04 12.76
N LYS A 37 6.61 0.51 13.40
CA LYS A 37 6.62 1.73 14.18
C LYS A 37 7.45 2.79 13.46
N LYS A 38 6.83 3.94 13.17
CA LYS A 38 7.48 5.10 12.56
C LYS A 38 7.05 6.39 13.25
N GLN A 39 7.85 7.45 13.08
CA GLN A 39 7.45 8.80 13.42
C GLN A 39 6.74 9.47 12.23
N PHE A 40 5.49 9.88 12.44
CA PHE A 40 4.71 10.63 11.46
C PHE A 40 4.99 12.12 11.62
N SER A 41 5.83 12.67 10.74
CA SER A 41 6.28 14.07 10.81
C SER A 41 5.77 14.94 9.66
N GLN A 42 5.07 14.35 8.69
CA GLN A 42 4.58 15.11 7.54
C GLN A 42 3.43 16.03 8.00
N PRO A 43 3.47 17.33 7.69
CA PRO A 43 2.42 18.27 8.11
C PRO A 43 1.05 17.81 7.62
N GLN A 44 0.04 17.84 8.49
CA GLN A 44 -1.33 17.49 8.13
C GLN A 44 -1.89 18.41 7.04
N LEU A 45 -2.79 17.89 6.20
CA LEU A 45 -3.56 18.70 5.25
C LEU A 45 -4.31 19.84 5.95
N ILE A 46 -4.28 21.01 5.33
CA ILE A 46 -5.02 22.18 5.78
C ILE A 46 -6.27 22.30 4.91
N PRO A 47 -7.48 22.15 5.47
CA PRO A 47 -8.71 22.40 4.73
C PRO A 47 -8.73 23.82 4.14
N PRO A 48 -9.24 24.01 2.92
CA PRO A 48 -9.52 25.33 2.40
C PRO A 48 -10.41 26.14 3.37
N GLU A 49 -10.19 27.45 3.48
CA GLU A 49 -10.89 28.33 4.44
C GLU A 49 -12.42 28.28 4.30
N GLN A 50 -12.93 27.97 3.11
CA GLN A 50 -14.37 27.85 2.85
C GLN A 50 -15.00 26.54 3.33
N PHE A 51 -14.22 25.58 3.83
CA PHE A 51 -14.78 24.31 4.32
C PHE A 51 -15.45 24.50 5.67
N ASP A 52 -16.64 23.93 5.83
CA ASP A 52 -17.21 23.76 7.16
C ASP A 52 -16.35 22.80 7.97
N THR A 53 -16.25 23.05 9.28
CA THR A 53 -15.54 22.17 10.20
C THR A 53 -16.51 21.48 11.15
N ILE A 54 -16.44 20.15 11.21
CA ILE A 54 -17.22 19.33 12.17
C ILE A 54 -16.24 18.56 13.05
N ASN A 55 -16.47 18.54 14.36
CA ASN A 55 -15.66 17.76 15.30
C ASN A 55 -16.47 16.56 15.80
N VAL A 56 -15.85 15.38 15.81
CA VAL A 56 -16.48 14.13 16.25
C VAL A 56 -15.56 13.37 17.19
N SER A 57 -16.12 12.70 18.19
CA SER A 57 -15.37 11.90 19.16
C SER A 57 -15.90 10.47 19.31
N THR A 58 -16.90 10.08 18.50
CA THR A 58 -17.53 8.75 18.54
C THR A 58 -17.98 8.30 17.15
N ALA A 59 -18.14 6.99 16.94
CA ALA A 59 -18.65 6.42 15.69
C ALA A 59 -20.03 6.98 15.27
N PRO A 60 -21.05 7.11 16.14
CA PRO A 60 -22.33 7.71 15.75
C PRO A 60 -22.21 9.17 15.28
N GLN A 61 -21.35 9.97 15.91
CA GLN A 61 -21.10 11.34 15.48
C GLN A 61 -20.39 11.40 14.13
N LEU A 62 -19.41 10.54 13.88
CA LEU A 62 -18.73 10.44 12.58
C LEU A 62 -19.73 10.08 11.47
N ILE A 63 -20.59 9.08 11.70
CA ILE A 63 -21.65 8.68 10.76
C ILE A 63 -22.59 9.85 10.47
N ALA A 64 -23.05 10.56 11.50
CA ALA A 64 -23.93 11.72 11.35
C ALA A 64 -23.25 12.88 10.60
N ALA A 65 -21.97 13.15 10.89
CA ALA A 65 -21.19 14.20 10.23
C ALA A 65 -20.99 13.90 8.74
N ILE A 66 -20.71 12.64 8.37
CA ILE A 66 -20.63 12.24 6.96
C ILE A 66 -21.98 12.37 6.26
N ALA A 67 -23.06 11.94 6.91
CA ALA A 67 -24.41 12.11 6.36
C ALA A 67 -24.74 13.59 6.13
N GLN A 68 -24.36 14.46 7.06
CA GLN A 68 -24.50 15.92 6.92
C GLN A 68 -23.65 16.47 5.77
N ALA A 69 -22.37 16.08 5.67
CA ALA A 69 -21.48 16.52 4.61
C ALA A 69 -22.00 16.12 3.23
N ASN A 70 -22.48 14.88 3.09
CA ASN A 70 -23.12 14.39 1.88
C ASN A 70 -24.39 15.19 1.53
N ALA A 71 -25.28 15.42 2.51
CA ALA A 71 -26.53 16.15 2.29
C ALA A 71 -26.30 17.61 1.90
N LYS A 72 -25.21 18.23 2.35
CA LYS A 72 -24.81 19.59 1.97
C LYS A 72 -24.15 19.66 0.58
N GLY A 73 -23.69 18.54 0.03
CA GLY A 73 -22.95 18.51 -1.22
C GLY A 73 -21.44 18.75 -1.05
N GLY A 74 -20.89 18.52 0.15
CA GLY A 74 -19.45 18.51 0.38
C GLY A 74 -18.88 19.78 1.03
N GLN A 75 -17.59 20.01 0.81
CA GLN A 75 -16.81 21.13 1.39
C GLN A 75 -16.81 21.09 2.92
N VAL A 76 -16.49 19.92 3.48
CA VAL A 76 -16.50 19.69 4.93
C VAL A 76 -15.21 19.00 5.35
N ALA A 77 -14.54 19.57 6.35
CA ALA A 77 -13.50 18.91 7.12
C ALA A 77 -14.09 18.36 8.42
N ILE A 78 -14.04 17.04 8.58
CA ILE A 78 -14.46 16.33 9.78
C ILE A 78 -13.21 15.97 10.57
N TYR A 79 -13.04 16.57 11.74
CA TYR A 79 -11.95 16.29 12.66
C TYR A 79 -12.33 15.22 13.68
N LEU A 80 -11.55 14.16 13.73
CA LEU A 80 -11.72 13.03 14.63
C LEU A 80 -10.85 13.25 15.87
N ALA A 81 -11.46 13.29 17.06
CA ALA A 81 -10.73 13.22 18.32
C ALA A 81 -10.07 11.84 18.50
N SER A 82 -9.05 11.79 19.35
CA SER A 82 -8.39 10.52 19.69
C SER A 82 -9.40 9.52 20.26
N GLY A 83 -9.34 8.29 19.79
CA GLY A 83 -10.26 7.22 20.19
C GLY A 83 -10.43 6.16 19.12
N GLU A 84 -11.16 5.11 19.50
CA GLU A 84 -11.55 4.03 18.59
C GLU A 84 -13.01 4.20 18.16
N TYR A 85 -13.23 4.19 16.85
CA TYR A 85 -14.52 4.30 16.18
C TYR A 85 -14.85 2.94 15.58
N VAL A 86 -15.63 2.14 16.31
CA VAL A 86 -16.10 0.83 15.81
C VAL A 86 -17.26 1.04 14.83
N LEU A 87 -17.05 0.65 13.58
CA LEU A 87 -17.97 0.86 12.46
C LEU A 87 -18.74 -0.42 12.16
N ALA A 88 -20.03 -0.42 12.48
CA ALA A 88 -20.93 -1.53 12.15
C ALA A 88 -21.40 -1.52 10.68
N LYS A 89 -21.12 -0.44 9.94
CA LYS A 89 -21.54 -0.22 8.55
C LYS A 89 -20.49 0.60 7.82
N THR A 90 -20.46 0.44 6.50
CA THR A 90 -19.63 1.24 5.60
C THR A 90 -19.99 2.72 5.68
N LEU A 91 -18.97 3.57 5.77
CA LEU A 91 -19.08 5.01 5.62
C LEU A 91 -19.08 5.35 4.13
N HIS A 92 -20.19 5.89 3.63
CA HIS A 92 -20.30 6.29 2.23
C HIS A 92 -20.00 7.77 2.08
N ILE A 93 -18.95 8.11 1.34
CA ILE A 93 -18.63 9.47 0.94
C ILE A 93 -19.17 9.66 -0.47
N THR A 94 -20.23 10.46 -0.60
CA THR A 94 -20.96 10.63 -1.87
C THR A 94 -20.99 12.07 -2.35
N ALA A 95 -20.34 12.98 -1.64
CA ALA A 95 -20.15 14.36 -2.05
C ALA A 95 -18.67 14.70 -2.14
N ASP A 96 -18.35 15.68 -2.99
CA ASP A 96 -16.96 16.10 -3.21
C ASP A 96 -16.38 16.77 -1.97
N ASN A 97 -15.05 16.86 -1.86
CA ASN A 97 -14.40 17.72 -0.86
C ASN A 97 -14.80 17.38 0.60
N VAL A 98 -14.94 16.08 0.91
CA VAL A 98 -15.18 15.58 2.26
C VAL A 98 -13.87 15.04 2.82
N TRP A 99 -13.35 15.69 3.86
CA TRP A 99 -12.05 15.37 4.45
C TRP A 99 -12.23 14.78 5.84
N LEU A 100 -11.52 13.70 6.15
CA LEU A 100 -11.46 13.06 7.47
C LEU A 100 -10.05 13.26 8.03
N LEU A 101 -9.94 14.07 9.09
CA LEU A 101 -8.65 14.48 9.63
C LEU A 101 -8.53 14.08 11.10
N SER A 102 -7.42 13.49 11.51
CA SER A 102 -7.15 13.29 12.93
C SER A 102 -6.83 14.62 13.62
N ARG A 103 -7.50 14.91 14.73
CA ARG A 103 -7.26 16.14 15.48
C ARG A 103 -5.89 16.17 16.17
N SER A 104 -5.32 14.99 16.46
CA SER A 104 -3.99 14.89 17.07
C SER A 104 -2.87 14.74 16.04
N THR A 105 -3.21 14.70 14.75
CA THR A 105 -2.30 14.45 13.62
C THR A 105 -1.49 13.15 13.74
N ASN A 106 -1.87 12.26 14.64
CA ASN A 106 -1.16 11.03 14.95
C ASN A 106 -2.05 9.81 14.65
N PRO A 107 -1.74 9.00 13.62
CA PRO A 107 -2.56 7.84 13.26
C PRO A 107 -2.65 6.79 14.37
N TYR A 108 -1.67 6.72 15.28
CA TYR A 108 -1.72 5.80 16.42
C TYR A 108 -2.84 6.13 17.42
N GLN A 109 -3.47 7.31 17.32
CA GLN A 109 -4.46 7.78 18.30
C GLN A 109 -5.90 7.81 17.77
N VAL A 110 -6.13 7.63 16.47
CA VAL A 110 -7.46 7.62 15.87
C VAL A 110 -7.62 6.35 15.05
N VAL A 111 -8.48 5.45 15.50
CA VAL A 111 -8.67 4.13 14.88
C VAL A 111 -10.10 3.99 14.36
N LEU A 112 -10.26 3.68 13.09
CA LEU A 112 -11.52 3.22 12.50
C LEU A 112 -11.45 1.70 12.37
N ARG A 113 -12.26 0.98 13.17
CA ARG A 113 -12.27 -0.49 13.22
C ARG A 113 -13.53 -1.05 12.59
N GLY A 114 -13.39 -2.08 11.78
CA GLY A 114 -14.50 -2.81 11.17
C GLY A 114 -15.00 -4.01 11.99
N LEU A 115 -15.56 -5.00 11.28
CA LEU A 115 -16.20 -6.19 11.86
C LEU A 115 -15.30 -7.44 11.84
N GLY A 116 -14.00 -7.24 11.61
CA GLY A 116 -12.99 -8.30 11.54
C GLY A 116 -12.58 -8.66 10.11
N MET A 117 -11.42 -9.27 10.00
CA MET A 117 -10.85 -9.85 8.78
C MET A 117 -11.53 -11.19 8.41
N LYS A 118 -12.73 -11.15 7.82
CA LYS A 118 -13.46 -12.37 7.46
C LYS A 118 -14.31 -12.22 6.21
N ALA A 119 -14.56 -13.33 5.52
CA ALA A 119 -15.53 -13.37 4.45
C ALA A 119 -16.94 -13.00 4.94
N THR A 120 -17.67 -12.25 4.12
CA THR A 120 -19.07 -11.87 4.34
C THR A 120 -19.90 -12.12 3.09
N GLU A 121 -21.23 -12.23 3.24
CA GLU A 121 -22.14 -12.44 2.10
C GLU A 121 -22.24 -11.22 1.17
N GLY A 122 -21.89 -10.03 1.68
CA GLY A 122 -21.83 -8.78 0.91
C GLY A 122 -20.47 -8.12 0.99
N VAL A 123 -20.36 -6.95 0.35
CA VAL A 123 -19.19 -6.07 0.45
C VAL A 123 -19.34 -5.19 1.69
N HIS A 124 -18.42 -5.32 2.63
CA HIS A 124 -18.36 -4.55 3.87
C HIS A 124 -17.01 -3.83 3.97
N ASN A 125 -16.84 -2.76 3.19
CA ASN A 125 -15.69 -1.87 3.35
C ASN A 125 -15.84 -1.00 4.61
N LEU A 126 -14.76 -0.43 5.14
CA LEU A 126 -14.91 0.65 6.14
C LEU A 126 -15.41 1.93 5.48
N ILE A 127 -14.79 2.32 4.36
CA ILE A 127 -15.12 3.55 3.63
C ILE A 127 -15.32 3.21 2.15
N THR A 128 -16.40 3.72 1.56
CA THR A 128 -16.57 3.77 0.11
C THR A 128 -16.71 5.21 -0.32
N VAL A 129 -15.82 5.66 -1.20
CA VAL A 129 -15.76 7.00 -1.78
C VAL A 129 -16.29 6.95 -3.20
N SER A 130 -17.28 7.77 -3.52
CA SER A 130 -17.95 7.83 -4.83
C SER A 130 -17.93 9.23 -5.45
N ALA A 131 -17.10 10.13 -4.92
CA ALA A 131 -17.05 11.55 -5.26
C ALA A 131 -15.59 12.06 -5.23
N ASP A 132 -15.36 13.25 -5.75
CA ASP A 132 -14.02 13.80 -5.96
C ASP A 132 -13.42 14.44 -4.70
N HIS A 133 -12.09 14.52 -4.65
CA HIS A 133 -11.36 15.28 -3.61
C HIS A 133 -11.65 14.84 -2.17
N PHE A 134 -11.88 13.53 -1.97
CA PHE A 134 -11.84 12.94 -0.63
C PHE A 134 -10.44 13.03 -0.04
N ALA A 135 -10.33 13.35 1.24
CA ALA A 135 -9.06 13.29 1.95
C ALA A 135 -9.15 12.50 3.26
N LEU A 136 -8.10 11.77 3.57
CA LEU A 136 -7.88 11.09 4.85
C LEU A 136 -6.45 11.37 5.33
N ASP A 137 -6.30 11.97 6.51
CA ASP A 137 -4.99 12.31 7.06
C ASP A 137 -4.87 11.98 8.55
N GLY A 138 -3.90 11.14 8.90
CA GLY A 138 -3.53 10.89 10.30
C GLY A 138 -4.40 9.85 11.01
N VAL A 139 -4.93 8.85 10.31
CA VAL A 139 -5.90 7.88 10.85
C VAL A 139 -5.44 6.42 10.62
N THR A 140 -5.68 5.54 11.59
CA THR A 140 -5.56 4.09 11.43
C THR A 140 -6.88 3.48 10.97
N LEU A 141 -6.85 2.61 9.97
CA LEU A 141 -7.97 1.78 9.52
C LEU A 141 -7.61 0.31 9.69
N THR A 142 -8.51 -0.47 10.32
CA THR A 142 -8.23 -1.88 10.67
C THR A 142 -9.48 -2.77 10.67
N ASP A 143 -9.26 -4.07 10.52
CA ASP A 143 -10.26 -5.13 10.71
C ASP A 143 -11.47 -5.04 9.76
N SER A 144 -11.22 -4.87 8.46
CA SER A 144 -12.29 -4.85 7.44
C SER A 144 -12.59 -6.24 6.87
N PRO A 145 -13.88 -6.62 6.72
CA PRO A 145 -14.28 -7.85 6.02
C PRO A 145 -14.01 -7.85 4.51
N ASN A 146 -13.80 -6.67 3.90
CA ASN A 146 -13.34 -6.54 2.51
C ASN A 146 -12.18 -5.53 2.47
N HIS A 147 -12.37 -4.37 1.85
CA HIS A 147 -11.36 -3.32 1.72
C HIS A 147 -11.43 -2.36 2.91
N LEU A 148 -10.31 -1.73 3.29
CA LEU A 148 -10.38 -0.61 4.23
C LEU A 148 -11.02 0.58 3.53
N ILE A 149 -10.57 0.88 2.31
CA ILE A 149 -11.15 1.96 1.49
C ILE A 149 -11.40 1.45 0.07
N GLN A 150 -12.58 1.74 -0.45
CA GLN A 150 -12.87 1.65 -1.88
C GLN A 150 -13.05 3.04 -2.48
N ILE A 151 -12.25 3.37 -3.49
CA ILE A 151 -12.44 4.51 -4.39
C ILE A 151 -13.19 4.02 -5.61
N ALA A 152 -14.44 4.44 -5.77
CA ALA A 152 -15.31 3.99 -6.84
C ALA A 152 -15.15 4.85 -8.10
N ALA A 153 -14.14 4.52 -8.92
CA ALA A 153 -13.88 5.23 -10.18
C ALA A 153 -15.11 5.20 -11.09
N GLU A 154 -15.85 4.08 -11.10
CA GLU A 154 -17.05 3.96 -11.90
C GLU A 154 -18.13 4.96 -11.49
N ARG A 155 -18.08 5.51 -10.28
CA ARG A 155 -19.00 6.56 -9.80
C ARG A 155 -18.46 7.97 -10.00
N GLY A 156 -17.25 8.10 -10.54
CA GLY A 156 -16.59 9.37 -10.83
C GLY A 156 -15.48 9.75 -9.85
N ALA A 157 -15.24 8.97 -8.80
CA ALA A 157 -14.30 9.35 -7.75
C ALA A 157 -12.85 9.51 -8.24
N SER A 158 -12.32 10.72 -8.11
CA SER A 158 -10.95 11.11 -8.48
C SER A 158 -10.33 11.99 -7.40
N PHE A 159 -9.01 12.19 -7.50
CA PHE A 159 -8.23 13.11 -6.68
C PHE A 159 -8.31 12.81 -5.17
N ALA A 160 -8.48 11.53 -4.81
CA ALA A 160 -8.46 11.11 -3.42
C ALA A 160 -7.05 11.27 -2.84
N VAL A 161 -6.93 11.80 -1.62
CA VAL A 161 -5.67 11.95 -0.91
C VAL A 161 -5.71 11.16 0.39
N MET A 162 -4.77 10.24 0.56
CA MET A 162 -4.64 9.42 1.76
C MET A 162 -3.20 9.52 2.25
N ARG A 163 -2.99 10.03 3.46
CA ARG A 163 -1.63 10.24 3.96
C ARG A 163 -1.50 10.19 5.47
N ASN A 164 -0.29 9.94 5.95
CA ASN A 164 -0.04 9.74 7.38
C ASN A 164 -0.98 8.69 8.00
N CYS A 165 -1.36 7.67 7.24
CA CYS A 165 -2.32 6.66 7.67
C CYS A 165 -1.62 5.36 8.04
N ILE A 166 -2.33 4.54 8.80
CA ILE A 166 -1.98 3.13 8.99
C ILE A 166 -3.16 2.32 8.44
N PHE A 167 -2.91 1.60 7.35
CA PHE A 167 -3.81 0.63 6.76
C PHE A 167 -3.36 -0.74 7.22
N GLN A 168 -4.19 -1.44 7.98
CA GLN A 168 -3.80 -2.77 8.45
C GLN A 168 -4.97 -3.75 8.47
N ASP A 169 -4.63 -5.03 8.45
CA ASP A 169 -5.55 -6.11 8.83
C ASP A 169 -6.89 -6.06 8.07
N SER A 170 -6.85 -6.11 6.73
CA SER A 170 -8.02 -6.29 5.86
C SER A 170 -8.16 -7.73 5.38
N TYR A 171 -9.39 -8.18 5.11
CA TYR A 171 -9.61 -9.52 4.54
C TYR A 171 -9.33 -9.60 3.04
N GLU A 172 -9.50 -8.49 2.32
CA GLU A 172 -9.14 -8.32 0.92
C GLU A 172 -8.17 -7.14 0.77
N GLN A 173 -8.09 -6.51 -0.40
CA GLN A 173 -7.13 -5.44 -0.67
C GLN A 173 -7.36 -4.23 0.24
N MET A 174 -6.32 -3.66 0.85
CA MET A 174 -6.46 -2.56 1.82
C MET A 174 -7.08 -1.32 1.18
N ILE A 175 -6.57 -0.90 0.02
CA ILE A 175 -7.16 0.13 -0.83
C ILE A 175 -7.55 -0.49 -2.17
N LYS A 176 -8.82 -0.33 -2.53
CA LYS A 176 -9.36 -0.73 -3.83
C LYS A 176 -9.73 0.51 -4.63
N VAL A 177 -9.22 0.64 -5.86
CA VAL A 177 -9.85 1.50 -6.88
C VAL A 177 -10.67 0.60 -7.78
N SER A 178 -12.00 0.68 -7.67
CA SER A 178 -12.89 -0.11 -8.51
C SER A 178 -13.21 0.62 -9.80
N TYR A 179 -13.42 -0.15 -10.86
CA TYR A 179 -13.72 0.34 -12.20
C TYR A 179 -14.67 -0.66 -12.89
N ASP A 180 -15.74 -0.15 -13.49
CA ASP A 180 -16.68 -0.94 -14.28
C ASP A 180 -16.38 -0.74 -15.77
N GLN A 181 -15.49 -1.58 -16.28
CA GLN A 181 -15.06 -1.53 -17.66
C GLN A 181 -16.18 -1.78 -18.68
N HIS A 182 -17.28 -2.45 -18.31
CA HIS A 182 -18.29 -2.84 -19.28
C HIS A 182 -19.42 -1.82 -19.37
N LYS A 183 -19.90 -1.34 -18.22
CA LYS A 183 -21.04 -0.41 -18.18
C LYS A 183 -20.60 1.04 -18.15
N ARG A 184 -19.41 1.34 -17.63
CA ARG A 184 -18.88 2.71 -17.48
C ARG A 184 -17.39 2.81 -17.87
N PRO A 185 -17.01 2.40 -19.11
CA PRO A 185 -15.63 2.38 -19.57
C PRO A 185 -14.95 3.77 -19.62
N ASP A 186 -15.74 4.83 -19.58
CA ASP A 186 -15.31 6.23 -19.61
C ASP A 186 -15.08 6.82 -18.21
N LYS A 187 -15.48 6.10 -17.15
CA LYS A 187 -15.35 6.54 -15.76
C LYS A 187 -14.10 5.93 -15.12
N LEU A 188 -13.06 6.75 -15.09
CA LEU A 188 -11.73 6.44 -14.56
C LEU A 188 -11.47 7.29 -13.31
N SER A 189 -10.48 6.89 -12.50
CA SER A 189 -10.05 7.64 -11.32
C SER A 189 -8.73 8.34 -11.60
N TYR A 190 -8.69 9.65 -11.45
CA TYR A 190 -7.53 10.47 -11.81
C TYR A 190 -6.80 10.99 -10.57
N GLY A 191 -5.47 11.03 -10.62
CA GLY A 191 -4.65 11.88 -9.73
C GLY A 191 -4.77 11.59 -8.23
N GLY A 192 -5.06 10.34 -7.84
CA GLY A 192 -5.07 9.98 -6.42
C GLY A 192 -3.66 9.96 -5.83
N VAL A 193 -3.54 10.25 -4.54
CA VAL A 193 -2.27 10.35 -3.82
C VAL A 193 -2.34 9.48 -2.57
N VAL A 194 -1.37 8.58 -2.42
CA VAL A 194 -1.16 7.78 -1.22
C VAL A 194 0.27 7.99 -0.76
N GLU A 195 0.48 8.68 0.36
CA GLU A 195 1.83 9.02 0.81
C GLU A 195 2.07 8.88 2.31
N HIS A 196 3.33 8.66 2.69
CA HIS A 196 3.80 8.65 4.09
C HIS A 196 3.07 7.68 5.03
N SER A 197 2.42 6.65 4.49
CA SER A 197 1.55 5.73 5.23
C SER A 197 2.20 4.36 5.46
N ILE A 198 1.58 3.55 6.32
CA ILE A 198 1.93 2.14 6.54
C ILE A 198 0.79 1.27 6.00
N PHE A 199 1.14 0.18 5.34
CA PHE A 199 0.30 -0.94 4.94
C PHE A 199 0.89 -2.19 5.58
N GLN A 200 0.14 -2.91 6.42
CA GLN A 200 0.69 -4.07 7.12
C GLN A 200 -0.33 -5.12 7.53
N TYR A 201 0.13 -6.35 7.72
CA TYR A 201 -0.57 -7.35 8.51
C TYR A 201 0.11 -7.53 9.87
N THR A 202 -0.65 -7.40 10.95
CA THR A 202 -0.08 -7.48 12.30
C THR A 202 0.20 -8.90 12.78
N GLN A 203 -0.28 -9.90 12.03
CA GLN A 203 -0.01 -11.32 12.28
C GLN A 203 1.19 -11.83 11.48
N GLY A 204 1.88 -10.97 10.73
CA GLY A 204 2.95 -11.39 9.82
C GLY A 204 2.46 -12.02 8.52
N ILE A 205 1.15 -12.21 8.35
CA ILE A 205 0.57 -12.82 7.16
C ILE A 205 -0.90 -12.40 7.01
N ALA A 206 -1.39 -12.36 5.78
CA ALA A 206 -2.79 -12.06 5.51
C ALA A 206 -3.73 -13.22 5.88
N PRO A 207 -5.03 -12.95 6.14
CA PRO A 207 -6.03 -13.98 6.44
C PRO A 207 -6.53 -14.72 5.20
N ASN A 208 -6.17 -14.27 4.00
CA ASN A 208 -6.74 -14.70 2.72
C ASN A 208 -5.77 -14.42 1.56
N PHE A 209 -5.72 -15.29 0.56
CA PHE A 209 -4.90 -15.11 -0.64
C PHE A 209 -5.42 -14.01 -1.56
N TYR A 210 -6.72 -13.74 -1.55
CA TYR A 210 -7.32 -12.65 -2.35
C TYR A 210 -7.15 -11.31 -1.64
N THR A 211 -5.89 -10.95 -1.39
CA THR A 211 -5.48 -9.73 -0.69
C THR A 211 -4.39 -8.99 -1.46
N GLY A 212 -4.18 -7.72 -1.12
CA GLY A 212 -3.18 -6.82 -1.69
C GLY A 212 -3.11 -5.52 -0.87
N GLY A 213 -2.12 -4.68 -1.12
CA GLY A 213 -2.05 -3.36 -0.48
C GLY A 213 -2.95 -2.37 -1.20
N ILE A 214 -2.53 -1.97 -2.41
CA ILE A 214 -3.31 -1.16 -3.32
C ILE A 214 -3.64 -1.99 -4.55
N ASP A 215 -4.91 -2.14 -4.89
CA ASP A 215 -5.36 -2.75 -6.15
C ASP A 215 -6.25 -1.77 -6.90
N ALA A 216 -5.70 -1.22 -7.98
CA ALA A 216 -6.29 -0.10 -8.68
C ALA A 216 -6.60 -0.43 -10.14
N LEU A 217 -7.88 -0.35 -10.49
CA LEU A 217 -8.36 -0.46 -11.86
C LEU A 217 -8.83 0.89 -12.39
N GLY A 218 -8.56 1.17 -13.67
CA GLY A 218 -8.95 2.42 -14.31
C GLY A 218 -8.35 3.66 -13.64
N ALA A 219 -7.12 3.53 -13.12
CA ALA A 219 -6.45 4.56 -12.32
C ALA A 219 -5.34 5.25 -13.13
N LEU A 220 -5.46 6.57 -13.27
CA LEU A 220 -4.57 7.39 -14.09
C LEU A 220 -3.86 8.43 -13.25
N GLN A 221 -2.54 8.58 -13.46
CA GLN A 221 -1.72 9.62 -12.82
C GLN A 221 -1.76 9.59 -11.30
N TRP A 222 -1.99 8.41 -10.71
CA TRP A 222 -1.88 8.22 -9.27
C TRP A 222 -0.43 8.29 -8.83
N ARG A 223 -0.23 8.72 -7.58
CA ARG A 223 1.06 8.72 -6.92
C ARG A 223 1.01 7.90 -5.64
N VAL A 224 1.90 6.94 -5.51
CA VAL A 224 2.09 6.12 -4.31
C VAL A 224 3.52 6.30 -3.86
N GLU A 225 3.72 7.11 -2.81
CA GLU A 225 5.04 7.65 -2.48
C GLU A 225 5.39 7.53 -1.00
N ASP A 226 6.63 7.16 -0.68
CA ASP A 226 7.15 7.20 0.68
C ASP A 226 6.28 6.41 1.70
N ASN A 227 5.72 5.28 1.28
CA ASN A 227 4.95 4.38 2.15
C ASN A 227 5.77 3.15 2.56
N VAL A 228 5.30 2.45 3.60
CA VAL A 228 5.78 1.11 3.97
C VAL A 228 4.69 0.08 3.65
N PHE A 229 5.05 -1.04 3.03
CA PHE A 229 4.18 -2.20 2.84
C PHE A 229 4.84 -3.43 3.46
N ARG A 230 4.18 -4.08 4.41
CA ARG A 230 4.73 -5.21 5.17
C ARG A 230 3.77 -6.39 5.20
N ASP A 231 4.26 -7.61 4.99
CA ASP A 231 3.54 -8.86 5.22
C ASP A 231 2.27 -9.05 4.37
N ILE A 232 2.23 -8.46 3.17
CA ILE A 232 1.14 -8.72 2.22
C ILE A 232 1.47 -10.04 1.52
N ALA A 233 1.27 -11.12 2.28
CA ALA A 233 1.62 -12.48 1.94
C ALA A 233 0.43 -13.42 2.18
N SER A 234 0.30 -14.44 1.33
CA SER A 234 -0.84 -15.35 1.35
C SER A 234 -0.65 -16.51 2.30
N PRO A 235 -1.68 -16.88 3.09
CA PRO A 235 -1.59 -18.02 3.99
C PRO A 235 -1.74 -19.38 3.29
N ASP A 236 -2.43 -19.45 2.14
CA ASP A 236 -2.70 -20.71 1.44
C ASP A 236 -3.21 -20.54 -0.01
N LYS A 237 -3.43 -21.66 -0.71
CA LYS A 237 -4.06 -21.81 -2.05
C LYS A 237 -3.37 -21.16 -3.26
N HIS A 238 -3.15 -19.86 -3.20
CA HIS A 238 -2.53 -19.08 -4.26
C HIS A 238 -1.68 -17.98 -3.64
N ILE A 239 -0.74 -17.47 -4.42
CA ILE A 239 0.04 -16.29 -4.04
C ILE A 239 -0.87 -15.05 -3.85
N ALA A 240 -0.57 -14.21 -2.85
CA ALA A 240 -1.29 -12.95 -2.63
C ALA A 240 -1.14 -12.02 -3.84
N GLN A 241 -2.04 -11.05 -4.00
CA GLN A 241 -1.84 -9.99 -5.01
C GLN A 241 -0.65 -9.10 -4.63
N HIS A 242 -0.37 -8.11 -5.48
CA HIS A 242 0.74 -7.21 -5.25
C HIS A 242 0.49 -6.32 -4.02
N ALA A 243 1.57 -5.93 -3.34
CA ALA A 243 1.53 -4.81 -2.41
C ALA A 243 1.01 -3.54 -3.11
N ILE A 244 1.40 -3.33 -4.38
CA ILE A 244 0.95 -2.21 -5.20
C ILE A 244 0.63 -2.72 -6.61
N HIS A 245 -0.64 -2.65 -7.04
CA HIS A 245 -1.11 -3.11 -8.35
C HIS A 245 -1.91 -2.03 -9.07
N PHE A 246 -1.48 -1.66 -10.28
CA PHE A 246 -2.26 -0.83 -11.21
C PHE A 246 -2.49 -1.60 -12.50
N TRP A 247 -3.76 -1.84 -12.86
CA TRP A 247 -4.11 -2.64 -14.04
C TRP A 247 -5.44 -2.20 -14.64
N VAL A 248 -5.76 -2.70 -15.84
CA VAL A 248 -6.97 -2.41 -16.62
C VAL A 248 -7.23 -0.92 -16.85
N ASN A 249 -6.90 -0.43 -18.06
CA ASN A 249 -7.08 0.98 -18.42
C ASN A 249 -6.44 1.95 -17.41
N SER A 250 -5.35 1.52 -16.77
CA SER A 250 -4.54 2.35 -15.87
C SER A 250 -3.32 2.91 -16.61
N ALA A 251 -2.93 4.15 -16.32
CA ALA A 251 -1.82 4.78 -17.02
C ALA A 251 -1.09 5.86 -16.23
N ASP A 252 0.19 6.06 -16.55
CA ASP A 252 1.01 7.18 -16.06
C ASP A 252 1.07 7.32 -14.53
N ASN A 253 0.92 6.20 -13.82
CA ASN A 253 1.02 6.15 -12.36
C ASN A 253 2.50 6.19 -11.91
N LEU A 254 2.77 6.84 -10.79
CA LEU A 254 4.09 6.99 -10.19
C LEU A 254 4.15 6.23 -8.86
N ILE A 255 5.03 5.23 -8.78
CA ILE A 255 5.30 4.46 -7.56
C ILE A 255 6.73 4.75 -7.13
N ARG A 256 6.91 5.50 -6.04
CA ARG A 256 8.20 6.08 -5.70
C ARG A 256 8.61 5.96 -4.24
N ASN A 257 9.88 5.64 -4.00
CA ASN A 257 10.51 5.68 -2.67
C ASN A 257 9.79 4.87 -1.57
N ASN A 258 8.99 3.88 -1.95
CA ASN A 258 8.30 3.02 -0.99
C ASN A 258 9.26 1.95 -0.47
N LEU A 259 9.03 1.49 0.76
CA LEU A 259 9.69 0.37 1.40
C LEU A 259 8.74 -0.83 1.45
N LEU A 260 9.05 -1.90 0.73
CA LEU A 260 8.27 -3.13 0.69
C LEU A 260 9.07 -4.23 1.39
N ILE A 261 8.51 -4.81 2.46
CA ILE A 261 9.14 -5.83 3.30
C ILE A 261 8.22 -7.07 3.32
N ASP A 262 8.73 -8.24 2.95
CA ASP A 262 8.03 -9.53 3.07
C ASP A 262 6.64 -9.52 2.44
N ASN A 263 6.56 -9.03 1.21
CA ASN A 263 5.34 -9.12 0.40
C ASN A 263 5.54 -10.21 -0.65
N ASP A 264 4.54 -11.08 -0.84
CA ASP A 264 4.57 -12.15 -1.84
C ASP A 264 4.91 -11.61 -3.24
N ARG A 265 4.29 -10.49 -3.61
CA ARG A 265 4.51 -9.75 -4.85
C ARG A 265 4.64 -8.27 -4.54
N GLY A 266 5.68 -7.63 -5.06
CA GLY A 266 5.94 -6.21 -4.78
C GLY A 266 5.03 -5.28 -5.57
N ILE A 267 5.47 -4.85 -6.75
CA ILE A 267 4.82 -3.83 -7.58
C ILE A 267 4.44 -4.42 -8.95
N GLY A 268 3.18 -4.33 -9.33
CA GLY A 268 2.66 -4.83 -10.60
C GLY A 268 2.02 -3.72 -11.43
N PHE A 269 2.46 -3.54 -12.68
CA PHE A 269 1.76 -2.75 -13.69
C PHE A 269 1.21 -3.68 -14.79
N GLY A 270 -0.10 -3.60 -15.00
CA GLY A 270 -0.83 -4.47 -15.91
C GLY A 270 -1.11 -5.85 -15.31
N MET A 271 -1.92 -6.64 -16.02
CA MET A 271 -2.23 -8.04 -15.75
C MET A 271 -3.04 -8.57 -16.93
N VAL A 272 -2.49 -9.48 -17.72
CA VAL A 272 -3.21 -10.00 -18.90
C VAL A 272 -4.45 -10.76 -18.44
N GLN A 273 -5.60 -10.42 -19.04
CA GLN A 273 -6.89 -11.03 -18.75
C GLN A 273 -7.36 -11.93 -19.90
N SER A 274 -8.27 -12.85 -19.61
CA SER A 274 -8.92 -13.67 -20.64
C SER A 274 -9.65 -12.80 -21.67
N GLN A 275 -9.65 -13.22 -22.94
CA GLN A 275 -10.22 -12.46 -24.08
C GLN A 275 -11.67 -12.00 -23.88
N ARG A 276 -12.46 -12.69 -23.04
CA ARG A 276 -13.86 -12.34 -22.72
C ARG A 276 -14.03 -11.00 -21.98
N ARG A 277 -12.94 -10.34 -21.57
CA ARG A 277 -12.95 -9.09 -20.79
C ARG A 277 -12.30 -7.89 -21.50
N THR A 278 -12.24 -7.90 -22.83
CA THR A 278 -11.33 -6.98 -23.58
C THR A 278 -12.02 -6.00 -24.53
N ASP A 279 -13.35 -6.01 -24.65
CA ASP A 279 -14.09 -5.16 -25.61
C ASP A 279 -13.90 -3.65 -25.37
N THR A 280 -13.69 -3.25 -24.12
CA THR A 280 -13.45 -1.85 -23.70
C THR A 280 -12.04 -1.63 -23.14
N LEU A 281 -11.16 -2.63 -23.29
CA LEU A 281 -9.78 -2.57 -22.83
C LEU A 281 -8.94 -1.78 -23.85
N LYS A 282 -8.39 -0.65 -23.40
CA LYS A 282 -7.43 0.16 -24.16
C LYS A 282 -6.00 -0.36 -23.95
N TYR A 283 -5.67 -0.70 -22.71
CA TYR A 283 -4.38 -1.25 -22.30
C TYR A 283 -4.51 -1.94 -20.94
N PHE A 284 -3.66 -2.92 -20.65
CA PHE A 284 -3.59 -3.50 -19.31
C PHE A 284 -2.94 -2.53 -18.33
N ASN A 285 -1.88 -1.85 -18.75
CA ASN A 285 -1.39 -0.58 -18.21
C ASN A 285 -0.65 0.16 -19.33
N GLN A 286 -0.47 1.47 -19.26
CA GLN A 286 0.38 2.21 -20.19
C GLN A 286 1.23 3.26 -19.47
N GLY A 287 2.52 3.34 -19.81
CA GLY A 287 3.42 4.34 -19.24
C GLY A 287 3.67 4.15 -17.75
N GLY A 288 3.85 5.27 -17.05
CA GLY A 288 4.12 5.31 -15.62
C GLY A 288 5.57 4.98 -15.22
N ARG A 289 5.85 5.15 -13.94
CA ARG A 289 7.20 5.08 -13.36
C ARG A 289 7.19 4.29 -12.07
N ILE A 290 8.12 3.36 -11.93
CA ILE A 290 8.40 2.63 -10.69
C ILE A 290 9.85 2.97 -10.32
N GLU A 291 10.05 3.89 -9.36
CA GLU A 291 11.37 4.46 -9.12
C GLU A 291 11.79 4.59 -7.65
N GLY A 292 13.06 4.30 -7.37
CA GLY A 292 13.64 4.55 -6.05
C GLY A 292 13.04 3.71 -4.92
N ASN A 293 12.28 2.65 -5.21
CA ASN A 293 11.69 1.79 -4.18
C ASN A 293 12.72 0.77 -3.67
N LEU A 294 12.60 0.38 -2.40
CA LEU A 294 13.33 -0.75 -1.84
C LEU A 294 12.36 -1.90 -1.56
N ILE A 295 12.66 -3.08 -2.12
CA ILE A 295 11.87 -4.29 -1.99
C ILE A 295 12.75 -5.36 -1.37
N TYR A 296 12.36 -5.85 -0.20
CA TYR A 296 13.06 -6.89 0.53
C TYR A 296 12.08 -7.99 0.90
N HIS A 297 12.47 -9.24 0.68
CA HIS A 297 11.70 -10.39 1.13
C HIS A 297 12.65 -11.45 1.68
N ALA A 298 12.59 -11.66 2.99
CA ALA A 298 13.40 -12.61 3.74
C ALA A 298 12.58 -13.59 4.58
N ASP A 299 11.28 -13.35 4.77
CA ASP A 299 10.42 -14.31 5.43
C ASP A 299 10.15 -15.54 4.55
N ASN A 300 11.04 -16.52 4.64
CA ASN A 300 10.89 -17.79 3.94
C ASN A 300 10.01 -18.80 4.69
N GLY A 301 9.39 -18.39 5.80
CA GLY A 301 8.38 -19.18 6.49
C GLY A 301 6.99 -19.02 5.88
N ASP A 302 6.76 -17.94 5.11
CA ASP A 302 5.56 -17.80 4.30
C ASP A 302 5.50 -18.85 3.17
N PRO A 303 4.29 -19.30 2.77
CA PRO A 303 4.16 -20.36 1.76
C PRO A 303 4.53 -19.92 0.35
N TYR A 304 4.57 -18.61 0.09
CA TYR A 304 4.75 -18.04 -1.23
C TYR A 304 5.83 -16.95 -1.23
N GLY A 305 6.16 -16.50 -2.44
CA GLY A 305 7.18 -15.49 -2.71
C GLY A 305 7.45 -15.47 -4.22
N ASP A 306 7.33 -14.30 -4.83
CA ASP A 306 7.41 -14.07 -6.27
C ASP A 306 8.15 -12.76 -6.55
N THR A 307 8.00 -12.21 -7.73
CA THR A 307 8.84 -11.13 -8.22
C THR A 307 8.62 -9.81 -7.48
N GLY A 308 9.69 -9.03 -7.36
CA GLY A 308 9.64 -7.70 -6.76
C GLY A 308 8.89 -6.72 -7.65
N ILE A 309 9.18 -6.68 -8.96
CA ILE A 309 8.48 -5.82 -9.92
C ILE A 309 8.07 -6.62 -11.15
N VAL A 310 6.80 -6.51 -11.57
CA VAL A 310 6.32 -7.11 -12.82
C VAL A 310 5.60 -6.11 -13.70
N LEU A 311 5.91 -6.17 -15.00
CA LEU A 311 5.13 -5.55 -16.06
C LEU A 311 4.41 -6.65 -16.85
N GLU A 312 3.08 -6.61 -16.90
CA GLU A 312 2.25 -7.55 -17.67
C GLU A 312 1.45 -6.80 -18.73
N ALA A 313 1.97 -6.76 -19.96
CA ALA A 313 1.43 -5.96 -21.06
C ALA A 313 1.33 -4.46 -20.72
N SER A 314 2.47 -3.90 -20.31
CA SER A 314 2.61 -2.50 -19.87
C SER A 314 3.68 -1.77 -20.72
N PRO A 315 3.33 -1.29 -21.93
CA PRO A 315 4.25 -0.52 -22.75
C PRO A 315 4.61 0.82 -22.13
N ASP A 316 5.74 1.39 -22.58
CA ASP A 316 6.23 2.73 -22.25
C ASP A 316 6.55 2.99 -20.75
N THR A 317 6.49 1.96 -19.91
CA THR A 317 6.83 2.06 -18.47
C THR A 317 8.33 2.27 -18.25
N VAL A 318 8.68 3.06 -17.24
CA VAL A 318 10.05 3.24 -16.76
C VAL A 318 10.21 2.60 -15.38
N ILE A 319 11.20 1.72 -15.22
CA ILE A 319 11.61 1.15 -13.94
C ILE A 319 13.03 1.61 -13.65
N SER A 320 13.24 2.40 -12.59
CA SER A 320 14.59 2.94 -12.32
C SER A 320 14.99 3.11 -10.86
N ASN A 321 16.27 2.94 -10.56
CA ASN A 321 16.84 3.19 -9.22
C ASN A 321 16.19 2.37 -8.09
N ASN A 322 15.56 1.23 -8.40
CA ASN A 322 14.99 0.35 -7.37
C ASN A 322 16.07 -0.58 -6.80
N THR A 323 15.98 -0.89 -5.52
CA THR A 323 16.83 -1.87 -4.82
C THR A 323 15.97 -3.09 -4.45
N ILE A 324 16.34 -4.29 -4.91
CA ILE A 324 15.50 -5.48 -4.76
C ILE A 324 16.32 -6.68 -4.23
N VAL A 325 16.01 -7.14 -3.02
CA VAL A 325 16.61 -8.35 -2.44
C VAL A 325 15.53 -9.35 -2.10
N LEU A 326 15.57 -10.50 -2.77
CA LEU A 326 14.63 -11.60 -2.57
C LEU A 326 15.41 -12.82 -2.08
N GLU A 327 15.16 -13.31 -0.87
CA GLU A 327 15.86 -14.47 -0.28
C GLU A 327 15.19 -15.81 -0.60
N HIS A 328 13.92 -15.80 -1.02
CA HIS A 328 13.16 -17.00 -1.41
C HIS A 328 13.66 -17.62 -2.73
N SER A 329 13.05 -18.71 -3.19
CA SER A 329 13.54 -19.45 -4.37
C SER A 329 13.16 -18.84 -5.74
N TYR A 330 12.21 -17.90 -5.78
CA TYR A 330 11.75 -17.33 -7.05
C TYR A 330 12.89 -16.57 -7.75
N PRO A 331 13.18 -16.82 -9.03
CA PRO A 331 14.50 -16.49 -9.58
C PRO A 331 14.65 -15.07 -10.16
N ARG A 332 13.60 -14.24 -10.15
CA ARG A 332 13.56 -12.96 -10.89
C ARG A 332 13.09 -11.80 -10.01
N ALA A 333 13.94 -10.78 -9.88
CA ALA A 333 13.63 -9.55 -9.16
C ALA A 333 12.72 -8.63 -9.96
N ILE A 334 12.96 -8.52 -11.28
CA ILE A 334 12.15 -7.72 -12.21
C ILE A 334 11.79 -8.58 -13.41
N GLU A 335 10.52 -8.58 -13.78
CA GLU A 335 10.03 -9.22 -14.99
C GLU A 335 9.23 -8.27 -15.86
N TYR A 336 9.39 -8.42 -17.17
CA TYR A 336 8.58 -7.71 -18.15
C TYR A 336 8.07 -8.72 -19.17
N ARG A 337 6.74 -8.82 -19.25
CA ARG A 337 6.03 -9.97 -19.81
C ARG A 337 5.12 -9.56 -20.94
N PHE A 338 4.97 -10.48 -21.89
CA PHE A 338 4.08 -10.40 -23.05
C PHE A 338 4.53 -9.39 -24.11
N VAL A 339 4.20 -9.67 -25.37
CA VAL A 339 4.66 -8.92 -26.54
C VAL A 339 4.19 -7.46 -26.54
N GLU A 340 3.10 -7.17 -25.83
CA GLU A 340 2.55 -5.83 -25.64
C GLU A 340 3.42 -4.97 -24.71
N THR A 341 4.27 -5.56 -23.87
CA THR A 341 5.25 -4.82 -23.07
C THR A 341 6.44 -4.44 -23.96
N GLN A 342 6.42 -3.23 -24.48
CA GLN A 342 7.42 -2.67 -25.40
C GLN A 342 7.78 -1.23 -25.03
N ASN A 343 8.86 -0.69 -25.60
CA ASN A 343 9.39 0.64 -25.28
C ASN A 343 9.69 0.88 -23.79
N VAL A 344 9.83 -0.18 -23.01
CA VAL A 344 10.15 -0.10 -21.58
C VAL A 344 11.62 0.28 -21.39
N LEU A 345 11.88 1.13 -20.40
CA LEU A 345 13.22 1.37 -19.88
C LEU A 345 13.36 0.74 -18.50
N VAL A 346 14.34 -0.13 -18.32
CA VAL A 346 14.76 -0.63 -17.00
C VAL A 346 16.19 -0.15 -16.77
N ALA A 347 16.36 0.84 -15.90
CA ALA A 347 17.63 1.55 -15.75
C ALA A 347 18.10 1.66 -14.30
N ASP A 348 19.38 1.47 -14.04
CA ASP A 348 20.01 1.81 -12.75
C ASP A 348 19.39 1.06 -11.55
N ASN A 349 18.77 -0.11 -11.76
CA ASN A 349 18.24 -0.94 -10.68
C ASN A 349 19.32 -1.86 -10.13
N ALA A 350 19.26 -2.13 -8.82
CA ALA A 350 20.13 -3.07 -8.16
C ALA A 350 19.33 -4.22 -7.56
N ALA A 351 19.69 -5.45 -7.92
CA ALA A 351 18.99 -6.65 -7.46
C ALA A 351 19.97 -7.78 -7.12
N ASN A 352 19.53 -8.75 -6.31
CA ASN A 352 20.25 -10.01 -6.09
C ASN A 352 19.81 -11.14 -7.03
N LYS A 353 18.89 -10.85 -7.96
CA LYS A 353 18.24 -11.81 -8.87
C LYS A 353 18.01 -11.22 -10.25
N MET A 354 17.61 -12.09 -11.19
CA MET A 354 17.49 -11.73 -12.60
C MET A 354 16.46 -10.63 -12.87
N ILE A 355 16.81 -9.75 -13.82
CA ILE A 355 15.96 -8.81 -14.52
C ILE A 355 15.73 -9.39 -15.92
N ARG A 356 14.52 -9.90 -16.20
CA ARG A 356 14.31 -10.73 -17.38
C ARG A 356 13.00 -10.50 -18.13
N SER A 357 13.13 -10.48 -19.45
CA SER A 357 12.04 -10.74 -20.39
C SER A 357 11.39 -12.11 -20.17
N ARG A 358 10.06 -12.14 -20.25
CA ARG A 358 9.29 -13.38 -20.43
C ARG A 358 8.19 -13.17 -21.46
N ASN A 359 7.74 -14.28 -22.04
CA ASN A 359 6.56 -14.30 -22.92
C ASN A 359 6.62 -13.27 -24.08
N GLY A 360 7.81 -12.86 -24.53
CA GLY A 360 7.99 -11.91 -25.62
C GLY A 360 8.09 -10.43 -25.23
N GLY A 361 8.04 -10.08 -23.94
CA GLY A 361 8.19 -8.70 -23.48
C GLY A 361 9.59 -8.13 -23.76
N GLN A 362 9.65 -6.84 -24.07
CA GLN A 362 10.88 -6.16 -24.47
C GLN A 362 11.14 -4.93 -23.58
N ALA A 363 12.41 -4.74 -23.23
CA ALA A 363 12.86 -3.58 -22.50
C ALA A 363 14.30 -3.23 -22.90
N ARG A 364 14.63 -1.94 -22.87
CA ARG A 364 16.01 -1.46 -22.91
C ARG A 364 16.58 -1.51 -21.49
N LEU A 365 17.58 -2.34 -21.27
CA LEU A 365 18.28 -2.45 -19.99
C LEU A 365 19.50 -1.51 -19.98
N VAL A 366 19.65 -0.70 -18.93
CA VAL A 366 20.76 0.26 -18.78
C VAL A 366 21.30 0.19 -17.36
N ASN A 367 22.60 -0.01 -17.16
CA ASN A 367 23.26 0.11 -15.85
C ASN A 367 22.61 -0.68 -14.69
N ASN A 368 21.89 -1.76 -14.95
CA ASN A 368 21.34 -2.57 -13.87
C ASN A 368 22.41 -3.53 -13.32
N THR A 369 22.37 -3.81 -12.03
CA THR A 369 23.17 -4.87 -11.40
C THR A 369 22.27 -5.98 -10.87
N GLU A 370 22.63 -7.24 -11.15
CA GLU A 370 21.97 -8.44 -10.60
C GLU A 370 22.83 -9.11 -9.50
N ASN A 371 23.89 -8.43 -9.06
CA ASN A 371 24.83 -8.89 -8.04
C ASN A 371 24.92 -7.88 -6.88
N LEU A 372 23.77 -7.40 -6.40
CA LEU A 372 23.73 -6.49 -5.25
C LEU A 372 24.38 -7.15 -4.02
N THR A 373 25.35 -6.47 -3.41
CA THR A 373 26.04 -6.97 -2.22
C THR A 373 25.23 -6.68 -0.95
N ASP A 374 25.48 -7.44 0.10
CA ASP A 374 24.83 -7.23 1.40
C ASP A 374 25.15 -5.84 1.99
N ALA A 375 26.36 -5.32 1.74
CA ALA A 375 26.78 -4.00 2.20
C ALA A 375 26.01 -2.88 1.48
N ASP A 376 25.91 -2.95 0.16
CA ASP A 376 25.16 -1.98 -0.64
C ASP A 376 23.67 -2.02 -0.28
N PHE A 377 23.11 -3.22 -0.05
CA PHE A 377 21.74 -3.37 0.40
C PHE A 377 21.52 -2.72 1.77
N ALA A 378 22.39 -2.97 2.74
CA ALA A 378 22.28 -2.39 4.08
C ALA A 378 22.32 -0.85 4.05
N GLU A 379 23.15 -0.26 3.18
CA GLU A 379 23.18 1.19 2.97
C GLU A 379 21.83 1.71 2.42
N GLN A 380 21.31 1.08 1.36
CA GLN A 380 20.03 1.48 0.77
C GLN A 380 18.86 1.30 1.74
N LEU A 381 18.86 0.23 2.55
CA LEU A 381 17.88 0.00 3.59
C LEU A 381 17.93 1.12 4.64
N GLN A 382 19.12 1.46 5.14
CA GLN A 382 19.28 2.53 6.12
C GLN A 382 18.79 3.89 5.58
N LEU A 383 19.02 4.19 4.30
CA LEU A 383 18.50 5.39 3.65
C LEU A 383 16.96 5.41 3.62
N HIS A 384 16.31 4.28 3.33
CA HIS A 384 14.84 4.18 3.34
C HIS A 384 14.28 4.27 4.76
N LEU A 385 14.86 3.56 5.73
CA LEU A 385 14.45 3.63 7.13
C LEU A 385 14.54 5.07 7.66
N SER A 386 15.63 5.76 7.35
CA SER A 386 15.83 7.17 7.75
C SER A 386 14.85 8.10 7.04
N ARG A 387 14.68 7.99 5.72
CA ARG A 387 13.73 8.81 4.94
C ARG A 387 12.30 8.67 5.45
N LEU A 388 11.91 7.45 5.80
CA LEU A 388 10.55 7.12 6.24
C LEU A 388 10.36 7.26 7.76
N ASN A 389 11.38 7.71 8.49
CA ASN A 389 11.40 7.83 9.95
C ASN A 389 10.98 6.54 10.67
N ILE A 390 11.47 5.40 10.22
CA ILE A 390 11.17 4.09 10.81
C ILE A 390 11.95 3.94 12.12
N GLU A 391 11.24 3.62 13.20
CA GLU A 391 11.85 3.28 14.49
C GLU A 391 12.16 1.78 14.55
N THR A 392 11.19 0.95 14.13
CA THR A 392 11.35 -0.49 13.99
C THR A 392 10.32 -1.03 13.00
N LEU A 393 10.72 -2.05 12.24
CA LEU A 393 9.82 -2.75 11.33
C LEU A 393 8.95 -3.79 12.04
N TYR A 394 9.34 -4.24 13.24
CA TYR A 394 8.70 -5.35 13.96
C TYR A 394 8.53 -5.02 15.45
N GLN A 395 7.88 -3.90 15.79
CA GLN A 395 7.50 -3.60 17.18
C GLN A 395 6.52 -4.68 17.67
N PRO A 396 6.84 -5.46 18.73
CA PRO A 396 5.89 -6.43 19.26
C PRO A 396 4.59 -5.76 19.71
N ILE A 397 3.46 -6.43 19.45
CA ILE A 397 2.14 -6.05 19.96
C ILE A 397 1.84 -6.99 21.13
N GLU A 398 1.81 -6.46 22.35
CA GLU A 398 1.43 -7.23 23.54
C GLU A 398 -0.04 -7.69 23.43
N LEU A 399 -0.30 -8.94 23.82
CA LEU A 399 -1.62 -9.59 23.76
C LEU A 399 -2.62 -9.05 24.79
#